data_AF-A0A2M7C9G3-F1
#
_entry.id   AF-A0A2M7C9G3-F1
#
_cell.length_a   1.000
_cell.length_b   1.000
_cell.length_c   1.000
_cell.angle_alpha   90.00
_cell.angle_beta   90.00
_cell.angle_gamma   90.00
#
_symmetry.space_group_name_H-M   'P 1'
#
loop_
_entity.id
_entity.type
_entity.pdbx_description
1 polymer ?
#
loop_
_entity_poly.entity_id
_entity_poly.type
_entity_poly.pdbx_seq_one_letter_code
_entity_poly.pdbx_strand_id
1 'polypeptide(L)'
;SIPCEKPRKTVFENILLVGDAAGHAHPITGAGILNAVIGGEIAGRIAAEAIAREDLQYLKNYEIEWQETFGKSLSYGALKRKFLEENWNDPQVNFEALIRKTWIGFKEYYEDRGKVNTQG
;
A
#
# COMPACT_ATOMS: atom_id res chain seq x y z
N SER A 1 4.66 16.16 -3.30
CA SER A 1 5.05 14.77 -2.96
C SER A 1 3.80 13.93 -2.95
N ILE A 2 3.80 12.75 -3.57
CA ILE A 2 2.67 11.80 -3.47
C ILE A 2 2.83 11.07 -2.12
N PRO A 3 1.81 10.99 -1.26
CA PRO A 3 1.90 10.23 -0.01
C PRO A 3 2.12 8.74 -0.30
N CYS A 4 3.36 8.27 -0.14
CA CYS A 4 3.80 6.91 -0.44
C CYS A 4 4.28 6.15 0.81
N GLU A 5 4.02 6.69 2.01
CA GLU A 5 4.43 6.06 3.27
C GLU A 5 3.49 4.94 3.68
N LYS A 6 3.98 4.03 4.55
CA LYS A 6 3.16 2.94 5.11
C LYS A 6 1.86 3.53 5.71
N PRO A 7 0.70 2.90 5.47
CA PRO A 7 -0.58 3.40 5.92
C PRO A 7 -0.60 3.47 7.45
N ARG A 8 -0.55 4.69 7.97
CA ARG A 8 -0.64 5.02 9.39
C ARG A 8 -2.10 5.06 9.81
N LYS A 9 -2.80 3.92 9.79
CA LYS A 9 -4.23 3.83 10.17
C LYS A 9 -5.15 4.64 9.24
N THR A 10 -6.28 4.03 8.87
CA THR A 10 -7.22 4.61 7.89
C THR A 10 -8.61 4.81 8.45
N VAL A 11 -8.86 4.32 9.67
CA VAL A 11 -10.12 4.42 10.41
C VAL A 11 -9.91 5.22 11.70
N PHE A 12 -10.73 6.24 11.90
CA PHE A 12 -10.71 7.10 13.08
C PHE A 12 -12.15 7.33 13.58
N GLU A 13 -12.59 6.52 14.54
CA GLU A 13 -13.97 6.55 15.05
C GLU A 13 -15.01 6.43 13.93
N ASN A 14 -15.64 7.54 13.53
CA ASN A 14 -16.63 7.62 12.47
C ASN A 14 -16.06 8.15 11.13
N ILE A 15 -14.74 8.21 10.98
CA ILE A 15 -14.04 8.73 9.79
C ILE A 15 -13.29 7.59 9.09
N LEU A 16 -13.44 7.51 7.77
CA LEU A 16 -12.66 6.64 6.88
C LEU A 16 -11.82 7.50 5.92
N LEU A 17 -10.53 7.19 5.80
CA LEU A 17 -9.66 7.77 4.78
C LEU A 17 -9.55 6.81 3.60
N VAL A 18 -9.57 7.36 2.38
CA VAL A 18 -9.48 6.60 1.11
C VAL A 18 -8.55 7.30 0.13
N GLY A 19 -7.99 6.55 -0.81
CA GLY A 19 -7.14 7.08 -1.89
C GLY A 19 -5.87 7.74 -1.36
N ASP A 20 -5.50 8.89 -1.93
CA ASP A 20 -4.28 9.61 -1.54
C ASP A 20 -4.29 10.04 -0.08
N ALA A 21 -5.45 10.36 0.48
CA ALA A 21 -5.60 10.70 1.91
C ALA A 21 -5.25 9.51 2.82
N ALA A 22 -5.41 8.28 2.34
CA ALA A 22 -5.05 7.05 3.03
C ALA A 22 -3.65 6.51 2.67
N GLY A 23 -2.91 7.17 1.78
CA GLY A 23 -1.64 6.66 1.27
C GLY A 23 -1.79 5.42 0.38
N HIS A 24 -2.90 5.30 -0.34
CA HIS A 24 -3.17 4.14 -1.21
C HIS A 24 -2.38 4.16 -2.54
N ALA A 25 -1.51 5.15 -2.76
CA ALA A 25 -0.66 5.21 -3.95
C ALA A 25 0.50 4.20 -3.86
N HIS A 26 0.78 3.51 -4.97
CA HIS A 26 1.87 2.54 -5.02
C HIS A 26 3.24 3.24 -4.86
N PRO A 27 4.07 2.88 -3.85
CA PRO A 27 5.24 3.70 -3.48
C PRO A 27 6.34 3.82 -4.53
N ILE A 28 6.42 2.89 -5.49
CA ILE A 28 7.41 2.95 -6.59
C ILE A 28 6.88 3.74 -7.78
N THR A 29 5.60 3.59 -8.12
CA THR A 29 5.06 4.08 -9.40
C THR A 29 4.21 5.34 -9.23
N GLY A 30 3.78 5.67 -8.01
CA GLY A 30 2.80 6.71 -7.72
C GLY A 30 1.38 6.39 -8.20
N ALA A 31 1.14 5.19 -8.74
CA ALA A 31 -0.19 4.81 -9.23
C ALA A 31 -1.16 4.61 -8.06
N GLY A 32 -2.19 5.46 -7.97
CA GLY A 32 -3.19 5.43 -6.89
C GLY A 32 -4.64 5.32 -7.35
N ILE A 33 -4.96 5.64 -8.61
CA ILE A 33 -6.36 5.73 -9.08
C ILE A 33 -7.14 4.44 -8.83
N LEU A 34 -6.59 3.28 -9.23
CA LEU A 34 -7.25 1.99 -9.03
C LEU A 34 -7.49 1.70 -7.55
N ASN A 35 -6.48 1.92 -6.70
CA ASN A 35 -6.60 1.68 -5.25
C ASN A 35 -7.54 2.69 -4.58
N ALA A 36 -7.68 3.91 -5.12
CA ALA A 36 -8.63 4.90 -4.66
C ALA A 36 -10.07 4.49 -4.98
N VAL A 37 -10.31 3.97 -6.19
CA VAL A 37 -11.63 3.45 -6.60
C VAL A 37 -12.02 2.24 -5.76
N ILE A 38 -11.16 1.23 -5.69
CA ILE A 38 -11.39 0.01 -4.89
C ILE A 38 -11.55 0.36 -3.40
N GLY A 39 -10.67 1.19 -2.86
CA GLY A 39 -10.75 1.63 -1.46
C GLY A 39 -12.05 2.40 -1.18
N GLY A 40 -12.49 3.27 -2.09
CA GLY A 40 -13.75 3.98 -1.99
C GLY A 40 -14.97 3.06 -1.99
N GLU A 41 -14.96 2.03 -2.82
CA GLU A 41 -16.01 1.01 -2.87
C GLU A 41 -16.11 0.24 -1.54
N ILE A 42 -14.98 -0.27 -1.04
CA ILE A 42 -14.91 -0.98 0.25
C ILE A 42 -15.39 -0.06 1.39
N ALA A 43 -14.90 1.18 1.44
CA ALA A 43 -15.26 2.15 2.47
C ALA A 43 -16.77 2.48 2.45
N GLY A 44 -17.34 2.72 1.27
CA GLY A 44 -18.76 3.02 1.12
C GLY A 44 -19.64 1.86 1.55
N ARG A 45 -19.29 0.63 1.15
CA ARG A 45 -20.01 -0.57 1.57
C ARG A 45 -19.95 -0.76 3.08
N ILE A 46 -18.77 -0.72 3.68
CA ILE A 46 -18.58 -0.92 5.13
C ILE A 46 -19.27 0.18 5.96
N ALA A 47 -19.24 1.43 5.48
CA ALA A 47 -19.96 2.52 6.12
C ALA A 47 -21.49 2.29 6.10
N ALA A 48 -22.04 1.85 4.95
CA ALA A 48 -23.46 1.52 4.84
C ALA A 48 -23.85 0.38 5.79
N GLU A 49 -23.02 -0.65 5.88
CA GLU A 49 -23.30 -1.77 6.79
C GLU A 49 -23.14 -1.40 8.27
N ALA A 50 -22.21 -0.51 8.63
CA ALA A 50 -22.07 0.00 9.99
C ALA A 50 -23.33 0.76 10.45
N ILE A 51 -23.90 1.58 9.55
CA ILE A 51 -25.15 2.30 9.81
C ILE A 51 -26.32 1.31 9.96
N ALA A 52 -26.44 0.34 9.06
CA ALA A 52 -27.52 -0.65 9.10
C ALA A 52 -27.50 -1.52 10.36
N ARG A 53 -26.31 -1.72 10.96
CA ARG A 53 -26.12 -2.46 12.22
C ARG A 53 -26.19 -1.59 13.47
N GLU A 54 -26.30 -0.27 13.32
CA GLU A 54 -26.15 0.69 14.42
C GLU A 54 -24.83 0.50 15.21
N ASP A 55 -23.77 0.04 14.54
CA ASP A 55 -22.48 -0.29 15.15
C ASP A 55 -21.32 0.35 14.37
N LEU A 56 -20.84 1.49 14.86
CA LEU A 56 -19.68 2.18 14.27
C LEU A 56 -18.36 1.42 14.48
N GLN A 57 -18.27 0.48 15.42
CA GLN A 57 -17.08 -0.36 15.56
C GLN A 57 -16.89 -1.27 14.33
N TYR A 58 -17.94 -1.46 13.53
CA TYR A 58 -17.87 -2.19 12.27
C TYR A 58 -16.93 -1.52 11.24
N LEU A 59 -16.71 -0.20 11.34
CA LEU A 59 -15.85 0.56 10.43
C LEU A 59 -14.39 0.06 10.42
N LYS A 60 -13.93 -0.61 11.50
CA LYS A 60 -12.59 -1.21 11.56
C LYS A 60 -12.34 -2.28 10.48
N ASN A 61 -13.40 -2.87 9.94
CA ASN A 61 -13.30 -3.88 8.88
C ASN A 61 -12.79 -3.29 7.57
N TYR A 62 -12.95 -1.97 7.37
CA TYR A 62 -12.36 -1.30 6.21
C TYR A 62 -10.84 -1.45 6.21
N GLU A 63 -10.21 -1.22 7.37
CA GLU A 63 -8.77 -1.36 7.53
C GLU A 63 -8.28 -2.76 7.17
N ILE A 64 -9.03 -3.78 7.58
CA ILE A 64 -8.70 -5.19 7.30
C ILE A 64 -8.81 -5.46 5.81
N GLU A 65 -9.94 -5.11 5.21
CA GLU A 65 -10.27 -5.54 3.85
C GLU A 65 -9.40 -4.84 2.79
N TRP A 66 -9.12 -3.54 2.93
CA TRP A 66 -8.22 -2.88 1.98
C TRP A 66 -6.78 -3.41 2.12
N GLN A 67 -6.35 -3.75 3.35
CA GLN A 67 -5.03 -4.35 3.58
C GLN A 67 -4.88 -5.71 2.90
N GLU A 68 -5.93 -6.53 2.96
CA GLU A 68 -5.99 -7.82 2.27
C GLU A 68 -6.01 -7.64 0.75
N THR A 69 -6.73 -6.64 0.25
CA THR A 69 -6.93 -6.40 -1.18
C THR A 69 -5.66 -5.89 -1.86
N PHE A 70 -5.02 -4.85 -1.33
CA PHE A 70 -3.82 -4.25 -1.95
C PHE A 70 -2.71 -3.83 -0.97
N GLY A 71 -2.93 -3.95 0.35
CA GLY A 71 -1.93 -3.57 1.36
C GLY A 71 -0.61 -4.34 1.28
N LYS A 72 -0.64 -5.63 0.91
CA LYS A 72 0.58 -6.41 0.65
C LYS A 72 1.40 -5.84 -0.50
N SER A 73 0.74 -5.35 -1.55
CA SER A 73 1.41 -4.73 -2.69
C SER A 73 2.06 -3.40 -2.30
N LEU A 74 1.33 -2.56 -1.56
CA LEU A 74 1.84 -1.27 -1.08
C LEU A 74 3.03 -1.47 -0.13
N SER A 75 2.94 -2.43 0.80
CA SER A 75 4.01 -2.73 1.75
C SER A 75 5.28 -3.21 1.05
N TYR A 76 5.13 -4.07 0.03
CA TYR A 76 6.26 -4.53 -0.78
C TYR A 76 6.88 -3.39 -1.61
N GLY A 77 6.04 -2.54 -2.21
CA GLY A 77 6.48 -1.33 -2.88
C GLY A 77 7.27 -0.40 -1.96
N ALA A 78 6.80 -0.19 -0.72
CA ALA A 78 7.50 0.64 0.27
C ALA A 78 8.86 0.05 0.66
N LEU A 79 8.96 -1.27 0.83
CA LEU A 79 10.23 -1.95 1.07
C LEU A 79 11.22 -1.72 -0.09
N LYS A 80 10.76 -1.90 -1.33
CA LYS A 80 11.58 -1.68 -2.53
C LYS A 80 11.97 -0.21 -2.70
N ARG A 81 11.09 0.72 -2.33
CA ARG A 81 11.37 2.16 -2.37
C ARG A 81 12.48 2.52 -1.39
N LYS A 82 12.40 2.00 -0.16
CA LYS A 82 13.45 2.18 0.85
C LYS A 82 14.79 1.60 0.37
N PHE A 83 14.79 0.38 -0.16
CA PHE A 83 16.00 -0.24 -0.72
C PHE A 83 16.60 0.58 -1.86
N LEU A 84 15.77 1.12 -2.77
CA LEU A 84 16.21 2.02 -3.82
C LEU A 84 16.90 3.26 -3.26
N GLU A 85 16.25 3.95 -2.30
CA GLU A 85 16.76 5.19 -1.70
C GLU A 85 18.08 4.99 -0.95
N GLU A 86 18.24 3.86 -0.25
CA GLU A 86 19.47 3.52 0.48
C GLU A 86 20.66 3.24 -0.46
N ASN A 87 20.41 2.77 -1.69
CA ASN A 87 21.45 2.29 -2.61
C ASN A 87 21.66 3.21 -3.83
N TRP A 88 20.78 4.19 -4.07
CA TRP A 88 20.80 5.02 -5.28
C TRP A 88 22.12 5.78 -5.50
N ASN A 89 22.76 6.21 -4.42
CA ASN A 89 23.99 7.01 -4.46
C ASN A 89 25.27 6.19 -4.23
N ASP A 90 25.18 4.86 -4.11
CA ASP A 90 26.35 4.02 -3.86
C ASP A 90 27.13 3.77 -5.17
N PRO A 91 28.39 4.25 -5.30
CA PRO A 91 29.21 4.05 -6.49
C PRO A 91 29.55 2.57 -6.75
N GLN A 92 29.41 1.69 -5.75
CA GLN A 92 29.67 0.25 -5.86
C GLN A 92 28.46 -0.52 -6.39
N VAL A 93 27.28 0.10 -6.40
CA VAL A 93 26.03 -0.54 -6.86
C VAL A 93 25.85 -0.29 -8.35
N ASN A 94 25.65 -1.37 -9.10
CA ASN A 94 25.26 -1.26 -10.51
C ASN A 94 23.83 -0.70 -10.60
N PHE A 95 23.71 0.51 -11.14
CA PHE A 95 22.43 1.22 -11.27
C PHE A 95 21.36 0.44 -12.04
N GLU A 96 21.72 -0.21 -13.16
CA GLU A 96 20.77 -0.98 -13.95
C GLU A 96 20.21 -2.16 -13.15
N ALA A 97 21.08 -2.89 -12.45
CA ALA A 97 20.69 -4.00 -11.58
C ALA A 97 19.80 -3.52 -10.42
N LEU A 98 20.07 -2.33 -9.87
CA LEU A 98 19.24 -1.70 -8.83
C LEU A 98 17.83 -1.42 -9.36
N ILE A 99 17.71 -0.75 -10.51
CA ILE A 99 16.41 -0.42 -11.13
C ILE A 99 15.60 -1.69 -11.43
N ARG A 100 16.23 -2.73 -11.98
CA ARG A 100 15.57 -4.01 -12.26
C ARG A 100 14.99 -4.65 -11.00
N LYS A 101 15.71 -4.55 -9.87
CA LYS A 101 15.25 -5.11 -8.58
C LYS A 101 14.17 -4.27 -7.88
N THR A 102 14.03 -2.99 -8.22
CA THR A 102 13.14 -2.06 -7.51
C THR A 102 11.92 -1.62 -8.31
N TRP A 103 11.93 -1.76 -9.64
CA TRP A 103 10.85 -1.28 -10.49
C TRP A 103 9.90 -2.40 -10.94
N ILE A 104 8.59 -2.19 -10.75
CA ILE A 104 7.53 -3.22 -10.92
C ILE A 104 7.46 -3.85 -12.32
N GLY A 105 7.98 -3.17 -13.35
CA GLY A 105 7.99 -3.67 -14.72
C GLY A 105 8.99 -4.80 -14.99
N PHE A 106 9.91 -5.08 -14.07
CA PHE A 106 10.94 -6.11 -14.22
C PHE A 106 10.61 -7.37 -13.41
N LYS A 107 11.06 -8.53 -13.88
CA LYS A 107 10.81 -9.81 -13.20
C LYS A 107 11.54 -9.87 -11.85
N GLU A 108 12.74 -9.30 -11.82
CA GLU A 108 13.65 -9.20 -10.68
C GLU A 108 13.02 -8.46 -9.49
N TYR A 109 12.05 -7.56 -9.76
CA TYR A 109 11.24 -6.94 -8.72
C TYR A 109 10.49 -7.96 -7.88
N TYR A 110 10.05 -9.09 -8.44
CA TYR A 110 9.19 -10.06 -7.76
C TYR A 110 9.94 -11.23 -7.11
N GLU A 111 11.25 -11.37 -7.34
CA GLU A 111 12.04 -12.51 -6.87
C GLU A 111 12.11 -12.62 -5.34
N ASP A 112 12.09 -11.47 -4.65
CA ASP A 112 12.18 -11.43 -3.18
C ASP A 112 10.81 -11.54 -2.50
N ARG A 113 9.71 -11.52 -3.27
CA ARG A 113 8.34 -11.43 -2.72
C ARG A 113 7.96 -12.63 -1.84
N GLY A 114 8.53 -13.81 -2.12
CA GLY A 114 8.31 -15.03 -1.33
C GLY A 114 9.13 -15.11 -0.04
N LYS A 115 10.23 -14.35 0.08
CA LYS A 115 11.14 -14.40 1.24
C LYS A 115 10.71 -13.47 2.38
N VAL A 116 9.84 -12.49 2.09
CA VAL A 116 9.36 -11.49 3.06
C VAL A 116 8.18 -12.03 3.90
N ASN A 117 7.45 -13.05 3.41
CA ASN A 117 6.26 -13.59 4.07
C ASN A 117 6.54 -14.63 5.18
N THR A 118 7.80 -14.93 5.50
CA THR A 118 8.19 -15.93 6.52
C THR A 118 8.71 -15.33 7.83
N GLN A 119 8.63 -14.00 8.01
CA GLN A 119 9.00 -13.30 9.25
C GLN A 119 7.88 -12.40 9.78
N GLY A 120 6.66 -12.94 9.85
CA GLY A 120 5.50 -12.29 10.46
C GLY A 120 4.80 -13.24 11.41
#